data_AF-A0A2T9YQZ3-F1
#
_entry.id   AF-A0A2T9YQZ3-F1
#
_cell.length_a   1.000
_cell.length_b   1.000
_cell.length_c   1.000
_cell.angle_alpha   90.00
_cell.angle_beta   90.00
_cell.angle_gamma   90.00
#
_symmetry.space_group_name_H-M   'P 1'
#
loop_
_entity.id
_entity.type
_entity.pdbx_description
1 polymer ?
#
loop_
_entity_poly.entity_id
_entity_poly.type
_entity_poly.pdbx_seq_one_letter_code
_entity_poly.pdbx_strand_id
1 'polypeptide(L)'
;MTLFEGLPSRFRGEESDVDTSEMWMKKFNIVSMLKKWSDETKVSVFKLWLEGNAAKWLEKEESSSTNVKSMADWETDFLSEFKGKIKPQAGNLITLSQLNMEYGEHISKFNSRYRGRKSVNIEK
;
A
#
# COMPACT_ATOMS: atom_id res chain seq x y z
N MET A 1 -26.56 -10.35 8.23
CA MET A 1 -25.49 -9.60 7.53
C MET A 1 -24.16 -10.08 8.06
N THR A 2 -23.29 -10.62 7.21
CA THR A 2 -21.99 -11.10 7.68
C THR A 2 -21.06 -9.92 7.97
N LEU A 3 -20.28 -10.02 9.04
CA LEU A 3 -19.33 -8.97 9.48
C LEU A 3 -18.26 -8.67 8.42
N PHE A 4 -18.00 -9.62 7.52
CA PHE A 4 -16.85 -9.58 6.60
C PHE A 4 -17.22 -9.34 5.13
N GLU A 5 -18.51 -9.26 4.79
CA GLU A 5 -18.95 -8.96 3.42
C GLU A 5 -18.53 -7.55 3.00
N GLY A 6 -17.76 -7.47 1.90
CA GLY A 6 -17.33 -6.22 1.27
C GLY A 6 -15.99 -5.66 1.77
N LEU A 7 -15.31 -6.36 2.68
CA LEU A 7 -13.96 -5.98 3.11
C LEU A 7 -12.96 -6.10 1.96
N PRO A 8 -11.96 -5.20 1.86
CA PRO A 8 -10.83 -5.37 0.96
C PRO A 8 -10.09 -6.68 1.27
N SER A 9 -9.25 -7.16 0.35
CA SER A 9 -8.36 -8.29 0.63
C SER A 9 -7.51 -8.02 1.87
N ARG A 10 -7.12 -9.06 2.62
CA ARG A 10 -6.22 -8.89 3.77
C ARG A 10 -4.92 -8.21 3.33
N PHE A 11 -4.40 -7.32 4.16
CA PHE A 11 -3.19 -6.56 3.83
C PHE A 11 -1.96 -7.27 4.36
N ARG A 12 -1.00 -7.58 3.48
CA ARG A 12 0.21 -8.31 3.87
C ARG A 12 1.40 -7.40 4.14
N GLY A 13 1.38 -6.17 3.63
CA GLY A 13 2.52 -5.27 3.66
C GLY A 13 3.61 -5.66 2.67
N GLU A 14 3.22 -6.19 1.51
CA GLU A 14 4.13 -6.69 0.46
C GLU A 14 3.86 -6.01 -0.89
N GLU A 15 4.84 -6.05 -1.81
CA GLU A 15 4.64 -5.60 -3.20
C GLU A 15 3.61 -6.46 -3.97
N SER A 16 3.23 -7.60 -3.41
CA SER A 16 2.18 -8.49 -3.92
C SER A 16 0.75 -8.02 -3.57
N ASP A 17 0.61 -7.04 -2.67
CA ASP A 17 -0.70 -6.49 -2.30
C ASP A 17 -1.33 -5.74 -3.47
N VAL A 18 -2.63 -5.98 -3.70
CA VAL A 18 -3.39 -5.40 -4.81
C VAL A 18 -3.57 -3.89 -4.65
N ASP A 19 -3.74 -3.43 -3.42
CA ASP A 19 -3.97 -2.04 -3.08
C ASP A 19 -2.77 -1.47 -2.31
N THR A 20 -2.46 -0.19 -2.54
CA THR A 20 -1.51 0.52 -1.66
C THR A 20 -2.07 0.62 -0.25
N SER A 21 -1.19 0.79 0.76
CA SER A 21 -1.60 1.01 2.15
C SER A 21 -2.65 2.13 2.29
N GLU A 22 -2.50 3.23 1.54
CA GLU A 22 -3.49 4.31 1.50
C GLU A 22 -4.83 3.88 0.89
N MET A 23 -4.82 3.15 -0.22
CA MET A 23 -6.04 2.67 -0.88
C MET A 23 -6.77 1.64 -0.02
N TRP A 24 -6.01 0.72 0.58
CA TRP A 24 -6.52 -0.29 1.48
C TRP A 24 -7.17 0.34 2.71
N MET A 25 -6.48 1.30 3.35
CA MET A 25 -7.01 1.99 4.53
C MET A 25 -8.27 2.79 4.20
N LYS A 26 -8.32 3.46 3.04
CA LYS A 26 -9.55 4.13 2.58
C LYS A 26 -10.71 3.16 2.40
N LYS A 27 -10.49 2.01 1.75
CA LYS A 27 -11.52 0.97 1.59
C LYS A 27 -11.99 0.43 2.94
N PHE A 28 -11.05 0.13 3.84
CA PHE A 28 -11.33 -0.32 5.19
C PHE A 28 -12.18 0.71 5.95
N ASN A 29 -11.82 2.00 5.88
CA ASN A 29 -12.57 3.10 6.49
C ASN A 29 -14.00 3.19 5.93
N ILE A 30 -14.19 3.11 4.61
CA ILE A 30 -15.53 3.12 3.98
C ILE A 30 -16.37 1.95 4.49
N VAL A 31 -15.81 0.73 4.54
CA VAL A 31 -16.52 -0.45 5.03
C VAL A 31 -16.89 -0.29 6.51
N SER A 32 -15.97 0.22 7.32
CA SER A 32 -16.23 0.47 8.75
C SER A 32 -17.39 1.45 8.97
N MET A 33 -17.48 2.49 8.14
CA MET A 33 -18.58 3.46 8.15
C MET A 33 -19.90 2.83 7.71
N LEU A 34 -19.91 2.06 6.62
CA LEU A 34 -21.10 1.39 6.09
C LEU A 34 -21.68 0.38 7.08
N LYS A 35 -20.82 -0.35 7.78
CA LYS A 35 -21.20 -1.33 8.80
C LYS A 35 -21.48 -0.70 10.17
N LYS A 36 -21.24 0.62 10.33
CA LYS A 36 -21.39 1.38 11.57
C LYS A 36 -20.62 0.75 12.74
N TRP A 37 -19.37 0.37 12.51
CA TRP A 37 -18.53 -0.20 13.56
C TRP A 37 -18.19 0.83 14.64
N SER A 38 -18.18 0.38 15.91
CA SER A 38 -17.56 1.15 16.99
C SER A 38 -16.05 1.20 16.80
N ASP A 39 -15.39 2.19 17.40
CA ASP A 39 -13.93 2.31 17.31
C ASP A 39 -13.21 1.07 17.83
N GLU A 40 -13.72 0.45 18.90
CA GLU A 40 -13.22 -0.82 19.43
C GLU A 40 -13.31 -1.96 18.39
N THR A 41 -14.48 -2.10 17.77
CA THR A 41 -14.70 -3.11 16.72
C THR A 41 -13.77 -2.86 15.54
N LYS A 42 -13.63 -1.59 15.14
CA LYS A 42 -12.79 -1.19 14.03
C LYS A 42 -11.32 -1.54 14.28
N VAL A 43 -10.81 -1.29 15.50
CA VAL A 43 -9.45 -1.68 15.90
C VAL A 43 -9.30 -3.22 15.90
N SER A 44 -10.25 -3.96 16.48
CA SER A 44 -10.19 -5.43 16.49
C SER A 44 -10.20 -6.03 15.08
N VAL A 45 -11.07 -5.52 14.20
CA VAL A 45 -11.13 -5.98 12.81
C VAL A 45 -9.87 -5.56 12.06
N PHE A 46 -9.37 -4.33 12.27
CA PHE A 46 -8.12 -3.87 11.65
C PHE A 46 -6.97 -4.83 11.98
N LYS A 47 -6.77 -5.15 13.27
CA LYS A 47 -5.74 -6.10 13.72
C LYS A 47 -5.90 -7.48 13.08
N LEU A 48 -7.13 -7.99 13.02
CA LEU A 48 -7.44 -9.28 12.42
C LEU A 48 -7.24 -9.32 10.89
N TRP A 49 -7.35 -8.18 10.22
CA TRP A 49 -7.30 -8.08 8.76
C TRP A 49 -5.90 -7.82 8.19
N LEU A 50 -4.89 -7.77 9.06
CA LEU A 50 -3.48 -7.74 8.69
C LEU A 50 -2.89 -9.15 8.66
N GLU A 51 -2.08 -9.44 7.66
CA GLU A 51 -1.36 -10.71 7.51
C GLU A 51 0.12 -10.48 7.20
N GLY A 52 0.92 -11.54 7.17
CA GLY A 52 2.29 -11.49 6.67
C GLY A 52 3.17 -10.48 7.39
N ASN A 53 3.80 -9.57 6.65
CA ASN A 53 4.68 -8.55 7.21
C ASN A 53 3.92 -7.49 8.02
N ALA A 54 2.67 -7.20 7.67
CA ALA A 54 1.82 -6.29 8.42
C ALA A 54 1.44 -6.85 9.79
N ALA A 55 1.17 -8.16 9.89
CA ALA A 55 0.93 -8.82 11.16
C ALA A 55 2.18 -8.82 12.06
N LYS A 56 3.38 -9.06 11.50
CA LYS A 56 4.65 -8.97 12.24
C LYS A 56 4.93 -7.56 12.75
N TRP A 57 4.62 -6.55 11.94
CA TRP A 57 4.71 -5.16 12.36
C TRP A 57 3.75 -4.86 13.51
N LEU A 58 2.50 -5.31 13.42
CA LEU A 58 1.50 -5.12 14.48
C LEU A 58 1.98 -5.70 15.82
N GLU A 59 2.50 -6.93 15.82
CA GLU A 59 3.01 -7.59 17.04
C GLU A 59 4.17 -6.80 17.66
N LYS A 60 5.09 -6.31 16.82
CA LYS A 60 6.20 -5.45 17.26
C LYS A 60 5.69 -4.15 17.86
N GLU A 61 4.73 -3.51 17.21
CA GLU A 61 4.17 -2.23 17.64
C GLU A 61 3.42 -2.37 18.98
N GLU A 62 2.60 -3.42 19.13
CA GLU A 62 1.91 -3.74 20.39
C GLU A 62 2.87 -4.05 21.53
N SER A 63 3.96 -4.77 21.26
CA SER A 63 4.98 -5.07 22.27
C SER A 63 5.74 -3.82 22.74
N SER A 64 5.80 -2.79 21.89
CA SER A 64 6.52 -1.53 22.16
C SER A 64 5.64 -0.47 22.82
N SER A 65 4.32 -0.55 22.66
CA SER A 65 3.39 0.45 23.17
C SER A 65 2.70 -0.02 24.46
N THR A 66 2.98 0.64 25.58
CA THR A 66 2.31 0.39 26.87
C THR A 66 0.93 1.06 27.00
N ASN A 67 0.56 1.92 26.04
CA ASN A 67 -0.67 2.72 26.06
C ASN A 67 -1.71 2.22 25.05
N VAL A 68 -2.99 2.36 25.41
CA VAL A 68 -4.11 2.08 24.49
C VAL A 68 -4.11 3.13 23.38
N LYS A 69 -3.71 2.71 22.17
CA LYS A 69 -3.75 3.53 20.96
C LYS A 69 -5.17 3.59 20.38
N SER A 70 -5.58 4.78 19.95
CA SER A 70 -6.84 4.97 19.22
C SER A 70 -6.73 4.44 17.79
N MET A 71 -7.86 4.24 17.10
CA MET A 71 -7.85 3.84 15.69
C MET A 71 -7.12 4.86 14.80
N ALA A 72 -7.19 6.16 15.14
CA ALA A 72 -6.50 7.20 14.41
C ALA A 72 -4.98 7.05 14.51
N ASP A 73 -4.47 6.72 15.70
CA ASP A 73 -3.05 6.46 15.92
C ASP A 73 -2.58 5.22 15.13
N TRP A 74 -3.39 4.16 15.15
CA TRP A 74 -3.12 2.96 14.34
C TRP A 74 -3.08 3.26 12.85
N GLU A 75 -4.00 4.09 12.35
CA GLU A 75 -4.03 4.50 10.95
C GLU A 75 -2.78 5.32 10.58
N THR A 76 -2.36 6.27 11.43
CA THR A 76 -1.15 7.06 11.16
C THR A 76 0.12 6.21 11.18
N ASP A 77 0.25 5.31 12.15
CA ASP A 77 1.43 4.44 12.27
C ASP A 77 1.49 3.45 11.10
N PHE A 78 0.35 2.85 10.75
CA PHE A 78 0.22 1.96 9.60
C PHE A 78 0.59 2.67 8.29
N LEU A 79 0.03 3.86 8.06
CA LEU A 79 0.34 4.62 6.86
C LEU A 79 1.80 5.08 6.87
N SER A 80 2.42 5.35 8.02
CA SER A 80 3.84 5.70 8.09
C SER A 80 4.74 4.51 7.74
N GLU A 81 4.46 3.33 8.29
CA GLU A 81 5.27 2.13 8.06
C GLU A 81 5.15 1.60 6.62
N PHE A 82 3.95 1.71 6.05
CA PHE A 82 3.62 1.18 4.72
C PHE A 82 3.46 2.27 3.66
N LYS A 83 3.68 3.56 3.95
CA LYS A 83 3.79 4.60 2.91
C LYS A 83 5.05 4.38 2.11
N GLY A 84 4.90 4.28 0.79
CA GLY A 84 6.04 4.36 -0.12
C GLY A 84 6.92 3.09 -0.19
N LYS A 85 6.53 1.96 0.41
CA LYS A 85 7.23 0.67 0.18
C LYS A 85 6.85 -0.01 -1.13
N ILE A 86 5.85 0.49 -1.85
CA ILE A 86 5.72 0.16 -3.27
C ILE A 86 6.67 1.10 -3.99
N LYS A 87 7.88 0.62 -4.27
CA LYS A 87 8.71 1.24 -5.30
C LYS A 87 7.79 1.44 -6.51
N PRO A 88 7.73 2.62 -7.15
CA PRO A 88 6.98 2.78 -8.38
C PRO A 88 7.39 1.62 -9.27
N GLN A 89 6.42 0.77 -9.62
CA GLN A 89 6.64 -0.49 -10.30
C GLN A 89 7.70 -0.24 -11.37
N ALA A 90 8.91 -0.78 -11.18
CA ALA A 90 9.97 -0.63 -12.16
C ALA A 90 9.38 -1.15 -13.45
N GLY A 91 9.10 -0.25 -14.40
CA GLY A 91 8.12 -0.49 -15.47
C GLY A 91 8.26 -1.89 -16.04
N ASN A 92 7.18 -2.68 -16.01
CA ASN A 92 7.26 -4.07 -16.42
C ASN A 92 7.51 -4.16 -17.94
N LEU A 93 7.86 -5.35 -18.44
CA LEU A 93 8.16 -5.56 -19.87
C LEU A 93 6.99 -5.12 -20.79
N ILE A 94 5.75 -5.18 -20.29
CA ILE A 94 4.54 -4.76 -21.00
C ILE A 94 4.48 -3.22 -21.09
N THR A 95 4.89 -2.50 -20.05
CA THR A 95 5.00 -1.03 -20.09
C THR A 95 6.12 -0.60 -21.06
N LEU A 96 7.20 -1.38 -21.17
CA LEU A 96 8.27 -1.10 -22.14
C LEU A 96 7.83 -1.35 -23.58
N SER A 97 7.03 -2.38 -23.84
CA SER A 97 6.54 -2.69 -25.20
C SER A 97 5.53 -1.68 -25.72
N GLN A 98 4.88 -0.93 -24.82
CA GLN A 98 3.95 0.14 -25.16
C GLN A 98 4.65 1.47 -25.51
N LEU A 99 5.97 1.56 -25.35
CA LEU A 99 6.72 2.76 -25.71
C LEU A 99 6.96 2.81 -27.22
N ASN A 100 6.29 3.75 -27.88
CA ASN A 100 6.53 4.06 -29.28
C ASN A 100 7.34 5.36 -29.42
N MET A 101 8.10 5.45 -30.50
CA MET A 101 8.73 6.70 -30.90
C MET A 101 7.65 7.73 -31.25
N GLU A 102 7.86 8.96 -30.82
CA GLU A 102 7.01 10.07 -31.26
C GLU A 102 7.33 10.43 -32.71
N TYR A 103 6.33 10.97 -33.43
CA TYR A 103 6.52 11.38 -34.82
C TYR A 103 7.59 12.48 -34.93
N GLY A 104 8.68 12.19 -35.64
CA GLY A 104 9.83 13.09 -35.76
C GLY A 104 10.86 13.01 -34.62
N GLU A 105 10.69 12.09 -33.67
CA GLU A 105 11.69 11.86 -32.62
C GLU A 105 12.89 11.09 -33.20
N HIS A 106 14.11 11.55 -32.91
CA HIS A 106 15.33 10.83 -33.26
C HIS A 106 15.66 9.76 -32.21
N ILE A 107 16.25 8.64 -32.64
CA ILE A 107 16.56 7.49 -31.76
C ILE A 107 17.40 7.88 -30.53
N SER A 108 18.27 8.88 -30.66
CA SER A 108 19.07 9.40 -29.55
C SER A 108 18.21 10.07 -28.47
N LYS A 109 17.16 10.80 -28.86
CA LYS A 109 16.23 11.47 -27.96
C LYS A 109 15.30 10.48 -27.27
N PHE A 110 14.83 9.48 -28.02
CA PHE A 110 14.09 8.34 -27.48
C PHE A 110 14.91 7.58 -26.42
N ASN A 111 16.18 7.26 -26.72
CA ASN A 111 17.07 6.56 -25.80
C ASN A 111 17.37 7.38 -24.54
N SER A 112 17.53 8.70 -24.64
CA SER A 112 17.72 9.57 -23.49
C SER A 112 16.47 9.60 -22.58
N ARG A 113 15.27 9.66 -23.17
CA ARG A 113 14.00 9.55 -22.43
C ARG A 113 13.83 8.19 -21.76
N TYR A 114 14.20 7.13 -22.46
CA TYR A 114 14.17 5.76 -21.95
C TYR A 114 15.15 5.56 -20.79
N ARG A 115 16.36 6.11 -20.88
CA ARG A 115 17.38 6.04 -19.81
C ARG A 115 17.02 6.92 -18.61
N GLY A 116 16.48 8.12 -18.82
CA GLY A 116 16.05 9.01 -17.74
C GLY A 116 14.96 8.41 -16.85
N ARG A 117 14.07 7.56 -17.41
CA ARG A 117 13.07 6.80 -16.63
C ARG A 117 13.66 5.66 -15.80
N LYS A 118 14.85 5.16 -16.15
CA LYS A 118 15.58 4.14 -15.37
C LYS A 118 16.41 4.72 -14.22
N SER A 119 16.55 6.04 -14.15
CA SER A 119 17.47 6.72 -13.21
C SER A 119 16.85 7.18 -11.89
N VAL A 120 15.61 6.80 -11.56
CA VAL A 120 15.10 6.99 -10.19
C VAL A 120 15.62 5.85 -9.31
N ASN A 121 16.79 6.11 -8.73
CA ASN A 121 17.45 5.47 -7.58
C ASN A 121 17.74 3.95 -7.64
N ILE A 122 18.94 3.64 -8.13
CA ILE A 122 19.80 2.65 -7.49
C ILE A 122 21.04 3.42 -6.99
N GLU A 123 20.93 4.03 -5.81
CA GLU A 123 22.13 4.43 -5.07
C GLU A 123 22.55 3.27 -4.15
N LYS A 124 23.86 3.04 -4.14
CA LYS A 124 24.59 1.95 -3.51
C LYS A 124 24.66 2.09 -2.00
#